data_AF-A0A2H0L263-F1
#
_entry.id   AF-A0A2H0L263-F1
#
_cell.length_a   1.000
_cell.length_b   1.000
_cell.length_c   1.000
_cell.angle_alpha   90.00
_cell.angle_beta   90.00
_cell.angle_gamma   90.00
#
_symmetry.space_group_name_H-M   'P 1'
#
loop_
_entity.id
_entity.type
_entity.pdbx_description
1 polymer ?
#
loop_
_entity_poly.entity_id
_entity_poly.type
_entity_poly.pdbx_seq_one_letter_code
_entity_poly.pdbx_strand_id
1 'polypeptide(L)'
;MSSVSAQENTTKLPPEDIACFSAAIEARSSALIDALDEWQGDVKVAIMERNDGIIESLALERDARFDARRNVFVAYTEQVRLLDARYEQMRNNAFANYRSAVNDCRS
;
A
#
# COMPACT_ATOMS: atom_id res chain seq x y z
N MET A 1 8.76 -44.65 40.40
CA MET A 1 9.34 -43.32 40.09
C MET A 1 9.67 -43.33 38.61
N SER A 2 8.77 -42.85 37.75
CA SER A 2 9.01 -42.74 36.32
C SER A 2 9.12 -41.27 35.98
N SER A 3 10.34 -40.81 35.78
CA SER A 3 10.65 -39.48 35.27
C SER A 3 11.54 -39.64 34.05
N VAL A 4 10.98 -39.54 32.85
CA VAL A 4 11.77 -39.25 31.65
C VAL A 4 10.98 -38.28 30.77
N SER A 5 11.40 -37.02 30.92
CA SER A 5 11.59 -35.98 29.90
C SER A 5 10.45 -35.65 28.94
N ALA A 6 9.86 -34.47 29.18
CA ALA A 6 9.24 -33.66 28.15
C ALA A 6 10.25 -33.43 27.01
N GLN A 7 9.94 -33.90 25.81
CA GLN A 7 10.57 -33.41 24.59
C GLN A 7 10.16 -31.94 24.42
N GLU A 8 11.03 -31.01 24.83
CA GLU A 8 11.03 -29.67 24.26
C GLU A 8 11.42 -29.80 22.79
N ASN A 9 10.42 -30.00 21.93
CA ASN A 9 10.59 -29.93 20.49
C ASN A 9 10.76 -28.47 20.07
N THR A 10 11.90 -27.87 20.43
CA THR A 10 12.33 -26.59 19.89
C THR A 10 13.16 -26.87 18.64
N THR A 11 12.49 -27.19 17.53
CA THR A 11 13.12 -27.09 16.21
C THR A 11 13.40 -25.61 15.97
N LYS A 12 14.56 -25.12 16.42
CA LYS A 12 15.06 -23.82 16.02
C LYS A 12 15.28 -23.88 14.52
N LEU A 13 14.71 -22.93 13.79
CA LEU A 13 15.01 -22.75 12.38
C LEU A 13 16.53 -22.59 12.22
N PRO A 14 17.12 -23.23 11.20
CA PRO A 14 18.51 -22.99 10.84
C PRO A 14 18.79 -21.48 10.66
N PRO A 15 19.98 -20.99 11.05
CA PRO A 15 20.33 -19.57 10.89
C PRO A 15 20.16 -19.04 9.45
N GLU A 16 20.38 -19.89 8.45
CA GLU A 16 20.17 -19.61 7.02
C GLU A 16 18.69 -19.34 6.70
N ASP A 17 17.77 -20.15 7.23
CA ASP A 17 16.32 -19.97 7.05
C ASP A 17 15.88 -18.68 7.75
N ILE A 18 16.41 -18.39 8.95
CA ILE A 18 16.13 -17.14 9.67
C ILE A 18 16.59 -15.92 8.85
N ALA A 19 17.79 -15.96 8.28
CA ALA A 19 18.31 -14.89 7.44
C ALA A 19 17.45 -14.70 6.18
N CYS A 20 17.04 -15.80 5.54
CA CYS A 20 16.17 -15.77 4.37
C CYS A 20 14.79 -15.17 4.68
N PHE A 21 14.14 -15.60 5.78
CA PHE A 21 12.86 -15.03 6.18
C PHE A 21 12.96 -13.54 6.55
N SER A 22 14.03 -13.13 7.24
CA SER A 22 14.26 -11.71 7.55
C SER A 22 14.39 -10.88 6.27
N ALA A 23 15.19 -11.33 5.30
CA ALA A 23 15.33 -10.64 4.01
C ALA A 23 13.99 -10.54 3.26
N ALA A 24 13.17 -11.60 3.26
CA ALA A 24 11.85 -11.58 2.64
C ALA A 24 10.89 -10.59 3.34
N ILE A 25 10.93 -10.49 4.67
CA ILE A 25 10.14 -9.55 5.46
C ILE A 25 10.58 -8.11 5.17
N GLU A 26 11.88 -7.84 5.14
CA GLU A 26 12.46 -6.53 4.83
C GLU A 26 12.06 -6.07 3.43
N ALA A 27 12.22 -6.94 2.42
CA ALA A 27 11.84 -6.64 1.04
C ALA A 27 10.36 -6.29 0.90
N ARG A 28 9.47 -7.05 1.54
CA ARG A 28 8.02 -6.75 1.56
C ARG A 28 7.75 -5.40 2.24
N SER A 29 8.39 -5.15 3.39
CA SER A 29 8.15 -3.94 4.16
C SER A 29 8.60 -2.70 3.39
N SER A 30 9.75 -2.76 2.71
CA SER A 30 10.21 -1.72 1.78
C SER A 30 9.18 -1.47 0.68
N ALA A 31 8.74 -2.51 -0.02
CA ALA A 31 7.77 -2.36 -1.11
C ALA A 31 6.41 -1.78 -0.65
N LEU A 32 5.97 -2.07 0.58
CA LEU A 32 4.77 -1.50 1.15
C LEU A 32 4.94 -0.01 1.52
N ILE A 33 6.12 0.38 1.98
CA ILE A 33 6.46 1.78 2.26
C ILE A 33 6.51 2.56 0.95
N ASP A 34 7.20 2.05 -0.07
CA ASP A 34 7.30 2.70 -1.39
C ASP A 34 5.91 2.88 -2.01
N ALA A 35 5.05 1.85 -1.95
CA ALA A 35 3.68 1.92 -2.43
C ALA A 35 2.82 2.95 -1.68
N LEU A 36 3.03 3.09 -0.36
CA LEU A 36 2.32 4.07 0.46
C LEU A 36 2.77 5.49 0.14
N ASP A 37 4.08 5.71 0.03
CA ASP A 37 4.67 7.02 -0.27
C ASP A 37 4.22 7.51 -1.66
N GLU A 38 4.20 6.61 -2.64
CA GLU A 38 3.68 6.91 -3.98
C GLU A 38 2.20 7.30 -3.94
N TRP A 39 1.36 6.49 -3.29
CA TRP A 39 -0.07 6.80 -3.16
C TRP A 39 -0.32 8.12 -2.43
N GLN A 40 0.41 8.40 -1.34
CA GLN A 40 0.29 9.66 -0.61
C GLN A 40 0.70 10.87 -1.47
N GLY A 41 1.78 10.73 -2.25
CA GLY A 41 2.23 11.73 -3.20
C GLY A 41 1.16 12.05 -4.23
N ASP A 42 0.60 11.03 -4.88
CA ASP A 42 -0.42 11.17 -5.91
C ASP A 42 -1.73 11.76 -5.36
N VAL A 43 -2.18 11.30 -4.18
CA VAL A 43 -3.38 11.86 -3.53
C VAL A 43 -3.18 13.33 -3.17
N LYS A 44 -1.98 13.72 -2.72
CA LYS A 44 -1.67 15.13 -2.46
C LYS A 44 -1.80 15.98 -3.72
N VAL A 45 -1.32 15.48 -4.86
CA VAL A 45 -1.49 16.15 -6.16
C VAL A 45 -2.97 16.30 -6.52
N ALA A 46 -3.76 15.22 -6.41
CA ALA A 46 -5.21 15.27 -6.68
C ALA A 46 -5.96 16.29 -5.79
N ILE A 47 -5.57 16.42 -4.52
CA ILE A 47 -6.13 17.43 -3.60
C ILE A 47 -5.76 18.85 -4.06
N MET A 48 -4.52 19.06 -4.51
CA MET A 48 -4.07 20.36 -5.03
C MET A 48 -4.85 20.73 -6.29
N GLU A 49 -4.95 19.83 -7.27
CA GLU A 49 -5.73 20.03 -8.49
C GLU A 49 -7.21 20.33 -8.19
N ARG A 50 -7.80 19.63 -7.21
CA ARG A 50 -9.15 19.93 -6.74
C ARG A 50 -9.27 21.34 -6.19
N ASN A 51 -8.31 21.79 -5.39
CA ASN A 51 -8.34 23.13 -4.81
C ASN A 51 -8.18 24.20 -5.87
N ASP A 52 -7.29 24.00 -6.84
CA ASP A 52 -7.11 24.91 -7.98
C ASP A 52 -8.40 25.03 -8.79
N GLY A 53 -9.06 23.92 -9.13
CA GLY A 53 -10.36 23.95 -9.80
C GLY A 53 -11.47 24.65 -9.00
N ILE A 54 -11.45 24.58 -7.66
CA ILE A 54 -12.38 25.35 -6.81
C ILE A 54 -12.08 26.84 -6.89
N ILE A 55 -10.80 27.24 -6.87
CA ILE A 55 -10.39 28.65 -6.99
C ILE A 55 -10.81 29.21 -8.35
N GLU A 56 -10.53 28.48 -9.43
CA GLU A 56 -10.93 28.87 -10.80
C GLU A 56 -12.45 29.05 -10.92
N SER A 57 -13.24 28.18 -10.29
CA SER A 57 -14.70 28.29 -10.30
C SER A 57 -15.23 29.61 -9.70
N LEU A 58 -14.45 30.30 -8.87
CA LEU A 58 -14.86 31.56 -8.24
C LEU A 58 -15.02 32.71 -9.25
N ALA A 59 -14.36 32.63 -10.40
CA ALA A 59 -14.51 33.60 -11.48
C ALA A 59 -15.83 33.44 -12.26
N LEU A 60 -16.57 32.35 -12.02
CA LEU A 60 -17.81 32.03 -12.73
C LEU A 60 -19.04 32.60 -12.01
N GLU A 61 -20.08 32.85 -12.82
CA GLU A 61 -21.44 33.13 -12.36
C GLU A 61 -22.03 31.98 -11.55
N ARG A 62 -23.05 32.26 -10.72
CA ARG A 62 -23.56 31.34 -9.68
C ARG A 62 -23.83 29.91 -10.18
N ASP A 63 -24.57 29.76 -11.28
CA ASP A 63 -24.98 28.44 -11.77
C ASP A 63 -23.78 27.70 -12.41
N ALA A 64 -22.97 28.41 -13.20
CA ALA A 64 -21.74 27.87 -13.79
C ALA A 64 -20.69 27.48 -12.73
N ARG A 65 -20.60 28.23 -11.63
CA ARG A 65 -19.75 27.92 -10.48
C ARG A 65 -20.18 26.63 -9.78
N PHE A 66 -21.49 26.43 -9.61
CA PHE A 66 -22.02 25.22 -9.01
C PHE A 66 -21.65 23.98 -9.84
N ASP A 67 -21.88 24.05 -11.16
CA ASP A 67 -21.53 22.97 -12.08
C ASP A 67 -20.01 22.71 -12.12
N ALA A 68 -19.19 23.78 -12.18
CA ALA A 68 -17.74 23.65 -12.16
C ALA A 68 -17.24 22.95 -10.88
N ARG A 69 -17.74 23.35 -9.71
CA ARG A 69 -17.38 22.71 -8.43
C ARG A 69 -17.82 21.25 -8.38
N ARG A 70 -19.00 20.92 -8.89
CA ARG A 70 -19.47 19.54 -8.98
C ARG A 70 -18.51 18.72 -9.84
N ASN A 71 -18.14 19.22 -11.02
CA ASN A 71 -17.26 18.52 -11.95
C ASN A 71 -15.87 18.30 -11.36
N VAL A 72 -15.31 19.31 -10.68
CA VAL A 72 -14.04 19.21 -9.95
C VAL A 72 -14.11 18.12 -8.87
N PHE A 73 -15.20 18.05 -8.12
CA PHE A 73 -15.40 16.99 -7.12
C PHE A 73 -15.50 15.59 -7.74
N VAL A 74 -16.27 15.45 -8.82
CA VAL A 74 -16.40 14.17 -9.54
C VAL A 74 -15.05 13.70 -10.06
N ALA A 75 -14.27 14.61 -10.68
CA ALA A 75 -12.94 14.30 -11.19
C ALA A 75 -12.00 13.86 -10.06
N TYR A 76 -11.96 14.60 -8.95
CA TYR A 76 -11.18 14.24 -7.77
C TYR A 76 -11.55 12.85 -7.22
N THR A 77 -12.85 12.58 -7.05
CA THR A 77 -13.31 11.29 -6.51
C THR A 77 -12.92 10.12 -7.42
N GLU A 78 -13.06 10.28 -8.74
CA GLU A 78 -12.65 9.25 -9.69
C GLU A 78 -11.13 9.04 -9.70
N GLN A 79 -10.35 10.11 -9.64
CA GLN A 79 -8.89 10.04 -9.55
C GLN A 79 -8.45 9.30 -8.28
N VAL A 80 -8.97 9.66 -7.11
CA VAL A 80 -8.64 8.96 -5.84
C VAL A 80 -9.05 7.49 -5.90
N ARG A 81 -10.20 7.16 -6.48
CA ARG A 81 -10.63 5.76 -6.65
C ARG A 81 -9.64 4.95 -7.48
N LEU A 82 -9.07 5.53 -8.54
CA LEU A 82 -8.06 4.89 -9.37
C LEU A 82 -6.72 4.74 -8.62
N LEU A 83 -6.33 5.75 -7.85
CA LEU A 83 -5.14 5.69 -7.00
C LEU A 83 -5.26 4.60 -5.93
N ASP A 84 -6.42 4.46 -5.29
CA ASP A 84 -6.70 3.41 -4.31
C ASP A 84 -6.60 2.01 -4.94
N ALA A 85 -7.17 1.81 -6.12
CA ALA A 85 -7.07 0.55 -6.85
C ALA A 85 -5.62 0.20 -7.21
N ARG A 86 -4.84 1.21 -7.63
CA ARG A 86 -3.40 1.05 -7.91
C ARG A 86 -2.62 0.69 -6.64
N TYR A 87 -2.89 1.37 -5.53
CA TYR A 87 -2.26 1.07 -4.24
C TYR A 87 -2.58 -0.36 -3.76
N GLU A 88 -3.83 -0.79 -3.89
CA GLU A 88 -4.23 -2.17 -3.60
C GLU A 88 -3.45 -3.18 -4.46
N GLN A 89 -3.29 -2.91 -5.75
CA GLN A 89 -2.49 -3.75 -6.64
C GLN A 89 -1.02 -3.84 -6.19
N MET A 90 -0.40 -2.72 -5.82
CA MET A 90 0.98 -2.70 -5.32
C MET A 90 1.15 -3.51 -4.04
N ARG A 91 0.21 -3.38 -3.10
CA ARG A 91 0.17 -4.20 -1.88
C ARG A 91 0.06 -5.69 -2.20
N ASN A 92 -0.87 -6.05 -3.09
CA ASN A 92 -1.07 -7.44 -3.49
C ASN A 92 0.20 -8.04 -4.13
N ASN A 93 0.91 -7.27 -4.95
CA ASN A 93 2.19 -7.67 -5.52
C ASN A 93 3.27 -7.86 -4.45
N ALA A 94 3.39 -6.94 -3.48
CA ALA A 94 4.34 -7.08 -2.37
C ALA A 94 4.09 -8.37 -1.56
N PHE A 95 2.82 -8.71 -1.30
CA PHE A 95 2.45 -9.95 -0.61
C PHE A 95 2.63 -11.21 -1.47
N ALA A 96 2.42 -11.13 -2.79
CA ALA A 96 2.71 -12.24 -3.70
C ALA A 96 4.21 -12.55 -3.72
N ASN A 97 5.06 -11.53 -3.87
CA ASN A 97 6.51 -11.66 -3.86
C ASN A 97 7.02 -12.20 -2.52
N TYR A 98 6.49 -11.69 -1.40
CA TYR A 98 6.79 -12.21 -0.07
C TYR A 98 6.48 -13.71 0.07
N ARG A 99 5.28 -14.14 -0.37
CA ARG A 99 4.89 -15.56 -0.29
C ARG A 99 5.80 -16.44 -1.14
N SER A 100 6.21 -15.98 -2.33
CA SER A 100 7.18 -16.69 -3.16
C SER A 100 8.52 -16.84 -2.42
N ALA A 101 9.09 -15.73 -1.93
CA ALA A 101 10.37 -15.73 -1.24
C ALA A 101 10.36 -16.62 0.03
N VAL A 102 9.27 -16.59 0.79
CA VAL A 102 9.09 -17.46 1.97
C VAL A 102 9.05 -18.95 1.60
N ASN A 103 8.46 -19.31 0.45
CA ASN A 103 8.46 -20.69 -0.01
C ASN A 103 9.87 -21.13 -0.44
N ASP A 104 10.60 -20.22 -1.10
CA ASP A 104 11.99 -20.48 -1.52
C ASP A 104 12.92 -20.67 -0.30
N CYS A 105 12.69 -19.96 0.81
CA CYS A 105 13.41 -20.16 2.07
C CYS A 105 13.19 -21.54 2.72
N ARG A 106 12.18 -22.31 2.28
CA ARG A 106 11.83 -23.64 2.83
C ARG A 106 12.20 -24.78 1.88
N SER A 107 12.83 -24.44 0.75
CA SER A 107 13.17 -25.34 -0.36
C SER A 107 14.60 -25.83 -0.23
#